data_AF-A0A101XST1-F1
#
_entry.id   AF-A0A101XST1-F1
#
_cell.length_a   1.000
_cell.length_b   1.000
_cell.length_c   1.000
_cell.angle_alpha   90.00
_cell.angle_beta   90.00
_cell.angle_gamma   90.00
#
_symmetry.space_group_name_H-M   'P 1'
#
loop_
_entity.id
_entity.type
_entity.pdbx_description
1 polymer ?
#
loop_
_entity_poly.entity_id
_entity_poly.type
_entity_poly.pdbx_seq_one_letter_code
_entity_poly.pdbx_strand_id
1 'polypeptide(L)'
;MGDDDQSIYAFRGAEPGLMKTFLQARPGVRELVLAENFRSLDPIIRTANRLIQVNVDRKPKMMRGIRGTGERVRVLRAKNALDEGRMIATAIAKIHARDPQRTVGILARSNHHLYLVSEQLRTQGIALLEDLEKNLYEEPVVASYLSVLRVSCGDLRTREDAFRFYLKLIEPHVARELSEYRGKRGDLYQRVAKTPTAVAFDGFVKNLSTQTPLDAVRLLTKHYENYAIRLKRTGGTPSQDTRQALQLLEDRVSGLPDLKTFIMEVDRFSEKTVHPMSKAQVRVMTFHGAKGLEFDDVILAGIYDGAVPHARALTGGQQARHTLLEEERRLFYVALTRARDRLFIVYPSSTANTDRKPSPFLFDSGLLAKKENQQEKVGTDDREKRVSVKNLRQGGRGNGRQSFATKKTVFHAPTPAGADQLPIRGEPIHHEVFGEGIVLSIDPFSNGHKVAIQFKNHDVRHFYWEVALSEGHVRKP
;
A
#
# COMPACT_ATOMS: atom_id res chain seq x y z
N MET A 1 -10.45 -10.35 -25.79
CA MET A 1 -10.38 -11.32 -24.68
C MET A 1 -10.05 -10.55 -23.41
N GLY A 2 -10.73 -10.79 -22.29
CA GLY A 2 -10.41 -10.15 -21.02
C GLY A 2 -11.36 -10.57 -19.89
N ASP A 3 -11.02 -10.19 -18.67
CA ASP A 3 -11.77 -10.52 -17.46
C ASP A 3 -11.89 -9.25 -16.59
N ASP A 4 -13.11 -8.72 -16.47
CA ASP A 4 -13.45 -7.55 -15.67
C ASP A 4 -13.23 -7.77 -14.16
N ASP A 5 -13.34 -9.00 -13.67
CA ASP A 5 -13.03 -9.36 -12.28
C ASP A 5 -11.52 -9.35 -12.01
N GLN A 6 -10.69 -9.35 -13.06
CA GLN A 6 -9.23 -9.23 -12.97
C GLN A 6 -8.73 -7.85 -13.41
N SER A 7 -9.60 -6.87 -13.66
CA SER A 7 -9.17 -5.48 -13.89
C SER A 7 -8.70 -4.89 -12.55
N ILE A 8 -7.38 -4.69 -12.43
CA ILE A 8 -6.71 -4.26 -11.17
C ILE A 8 -5.72 -3.11 -11.40
N TYR A 9 -5.81 -2.44 -12.55
CA TYR A 9 -4.92 -1.34 -12.93
C TYR A 9 -5.70 -0.04 -13.09
N ALA A 10 -6.79 0.16 -12.34
CA ALA A 10 -7.57 1.41 -12.41
C ALA A 10 -6.73 2.63 -12.05
N PHE A 11 -5.75 2.48 -11.16
CA PHE A 11 -4.77 3.53 -10.84
C PHE A 11 -3.84 3.91 -12.02
N ARG A 12 -3.81 3.10 -13.09
CA ARG A 12 -3.14 3.39 -14.38
C ARG A 12 -4.12 3.70 -15.51
N GLY A 13 -5.40 3.96 -15.19
CA GLY A 13 -6.43 4.31 -16.16
C GLY A 13 -7.22 3.13 -16.73
N ALA A 14 -7.05 1.90 -16.24
CA ALA A 14 -7.88 0.78 -16.69
C ALA A 14 -9.30 0.87 -16.10
N GLU A 15 -10.32 0.95 -16.96
CA GLU A 15 -11.71 1.01 -16.51
C GLU A 15 -12.38 -0.39 -16.59
N PRO A 16 -12.82 -0.98 -15.46
CA PRO A 16 -13.50 -2.28 -15.45
C PRO A 16 -14.74 -2.33 -16.37
N GLY A 17 -15.42 -1.18 -16.54
CA GLY A 17 -16.59 -1.02 -17.40
C GLY A 17 -16.33 -1.11 -18.90
N LEU A 18 -15.07 -1.10 -19.36
CA LEU A 18 -14.72 -1.14 -20.79
C LEU A 18 -15.34 -2.32 -21.53
N MET A 19 -15.42 -3.50 -20.90
CA MET A 19 -16.01 -4.69 -21.52
C MET A 19 -17.51 -4.51 -21.78
N LYS A 20 -18.21 -3.87 -20.82
CA LYS A 20 -19.63 -3.56 -20.92
C LYS A 20 -19.88 -2.51 -22.00
N THR A 21 -19.07 -1.46 -22.02
CA THR A 21 -19.15 -0.39 -23.02
C THR A 21 -18.82 -0.90 -24.42
N PHE A 22 -17.86 -1.82 -24.57
CA PHE A 22 -17.50 -2.44 -25.85
C PHE A 22 -18.67 -3.18 -26.50
N LEU A 23 -19.38 -4.01 -25.72
CA LEU A 23 -20.56 -4.73 -26.21
C LEU A 23 -21.70 -3.79 -26.61
N GLN A 24 -21.88 -2.68 -25.88
CA GLN A 24 -22.85 -1.64 -26.23
C GLN A 24 -22.47 -0.89 -27.52
N ALA A 25 -21.18 -0.61 -27.72
CA ALA A 25 -20.67 0.12 -28.87
C ALA A 25 -20.61 -0.72 -30.16
N ARG A 26 -20.59 -2.04 -30.05
CA ARG A 26 -20.50 -2.97 -31.19
C ARG A 26 -21.68 -3.97 -31.18
N PRO A 27 -22.91 -3.51 -31.46
CA PRO A 27 -24.07 -4.39 -31.57
C PRO A 27 -23.83 -5.41 -32.71
N GLY A 28 -23.96 -6.70 -32.40
CA GLY A 28 -23.72 -7.80 -33.36
C GLY A 28 -22.49 -8.67 -33.05
N VAL A 29 -21.63 -8.26 -32.11
CA VAL A 29 -20.53 -9.11 -31.63
C VAL A 29 -21.09 -10.27 -30.79
N ARG A 30 -20.72 -11.51 -31.14
CA ARG A 30 -21.06 -12.69 -30.32
C ARG A 30 -20.12 -12.76 -29.12
N GLU A 31 -20.72 -12.79 -27.94
CA GLU A 31 -19.99 -13.01 -26.70
C GLU A 31 -19.87 -14.50 -26.39
N LEU A 32 -18.67 -14.93 -25.98
CA LEU A 32 -18.39 -16.27 -25.48
C LEU A 32 -17.79 -16.15 -24.08
N VAL A 33 -18.44 -16.76 -23.09
CA VAL A 33 -17.99 -16.74 -21.69
C VAL A 33 -17.30 -18.06 -21.37
N LEU A 34 -16.01 -17.99 -21.07
CA LEU A 34 -15.23 -19.15 -20.62
C LEU A 34 -15.36 -19.28 -19.10
N ALA A 35 -16.33 -20.05 -18.65
CA ALA A 35 -16.64 -20.21 -17.23
C ALA A 35 -15.87 -21.35 -16.54
N GLU A 36 -15.16 -22.18 -17.29
CA GLU A 36 -14.41 -23.31 -16.73
C GLU A 36 -13.00 -22.89 -16.29
N ASN A 37 -12.67 -23.18 -15.04
CA ASN A 37 -11.35 -22.93 -14.47
C ASN A 37 -10.54 -24.23 -14.42
N PHE A 38 -9.47 -24.26 -15.22
CA PHE A 38 -8.54 -25.38 -15.33
C PHE A 38 -7.34 -25.27 -14.38
N ARG A 39 -7.24 -24.18 -13.60
CA ARG A 39 -6.09 -23.89 -12.72
C ARG A 39 -6.30 -24.40 -11.32
N SER A 40 -7.40 -24.01 -10.67
CA SER A 40 -7.57 -24.08 -9.23
C SER A 40 -8.58 -25.15 -8.83
N LEU A 41 -8.36 -25.78 -7.66
CA LEU A 41 -9.32 -26.72 -7.06
C LEU A 41 -10.61 -26.03 -6.59
N ASP A 42 -11.69 -26.80 -6.49
CA ASP A 42 -13.05 -26.29 -6.22
C ASP A 42 -13.18 -25.44 -4.94
N PRO A 43 -12.53 -25.77 -3.80
CA PRO A 43 -12.60 -24.92 -2.62
C PRO A 43 -12.11 -23.49 -2.87
N ILE A 44 -11.03 -23.32 -3.64
CA ILE A 44 -10.46 -22.01 -3.98
C ILE A 44 -11.43 -21.23 -4.88
N ILE A 45 -11.96 -21.89 -5.92
CA ILE A 45 -12.91 -21.26 -6.85
C ILE A 45 -14.21 -20.86 -6.16
N ARG A 46 -14.74 -21.68 -5.25
CA ARG A 46 -15.93 -21.32 -4.45
C ARG A 46 -15.67 -20.10 -3.57
N THR A 47 -14.52 -20.03 -2.90
CA THR A 47 -14.11 -18.88 -2.10
C THR A 47 -13.99 -17.61 -2.96
N ALA A 48 -13.35 -17.71 -4.13
CA ALA A 48 -13.17 -16.60 -5.05
C ALA A 48 -14.51 -16.10 -5.64
N ASN A 49 -15.41 -17.01 -6.04
CA ASN A 49 -16.75 -16.65 -6.53
C ASN A 49 -17.57 -15.93 -5.45
N ARG A 50 -17.60 -16.44 -4.21
CA ARG A 50 -18.33 -15.80 -3.10
C ARG A 50 -17.83 -14.38 -2.84
N LEU A 51 -16.50 -14.21 -2.87
CA LEU A 51 -15.90 -12.89 -2.72
C LEU A 51 -16.37 -11.95 -3.83
N ILE A 52 -16.12 -12.29 -5.10
CA ILE A 52 -16.28 -11.35 -6.21
C ILE A 52 -17.74 -11.00 -6.52
N GLN A 53 -18.68 -11.87 -6.15
CA GLN A 53 -20.11 -11.62 -6.28
C GLN A 53 -20.61 -10.41 -5.46
N VAL A 54 -19.84 -9.95 -4.47
CA VAL A 54 -20.17 -8.75 -3.70
C VAL A 54 -19.99 -7.46 -4.53
N ASN A 55 -19.14 -7.47 -5.57
CA ASN A 55 -19.00 -6.31 -6.45
C ASN A 55 -20.27 -6.15 -7.31
N VAL A 56 -20.72 -4.92 -7.45
CA VAL A 56 -21.92 -4.54 -8.21
C VAL A 56 -21.55 -4.21 -9.65
N ASP A 57 -20.47 -3.47 -9.88
CA ASP A 57 -20.04 -3.09 -11.23
C ASP A 57 -19.18 -4.20 -11.88
N ARG A 58 -19.85 -5.30 -12.21
CA ARG A 58 -19.25 -6.44 -12.91
C ARG A 58 -20.25 -7.12 -13.83
N LYS A 59 -19.75 -7.89 -14.78
CA LYS A 59 -20.55 -8.83 -15.56
C LYS A 59 -20.84 -10.07 -14.71
N PRO A 60 -22.12 -10.46 -14.54
CA PRO A 60 -22.45 -11.69 -13.84
C PRO A 60 -21.86 -12.91 -14.54
N LYS A 61 -20.94 -13.59 -13.85
CA LYS A 61 -20.41 -14.89 -14.22
C LYS A 61 -19.96 -15.64 -12.96
N MET A 62 -19.97 -16.96 -13.06
CA MET A 62 -19.48 -17.86 -12.01
C MET A 62 -18.47 -18.83 -12.62
N MET A 63 -17.29 -18.90 -12.04
CA MET A 63 -16.28 -19.85 -12.46
C MET A 63 -16.62 -21.24 -11.90
N ARG A 64 -16.52 -22.28 -12.73
CA ARG A 64 -16.64 -23.68 -12.33
C ARG A 64 -15.24 -24.30 -12.31
N GLY A 65 -14.79 -24.74 -11.14
CA GLY A 65 -13.59 -25.57 -11.05
C GLY A 65 -13.86 -26.93 -11.68
N ILE A 66 -12.91 -27.42 -12.48
CA ILE A 66 -13.01 -28.76 -13.10
C ILE A 66 -11.90 -29.71 -12.65
N ARG A 67 -10.92 -29.22 -11.88
CA ARG A 67 -9.87 -30.05 -11.28
C ARG A 67 -10.36 -30.88 -10.09
N GLY A 68 -11.61 -30.67 -9.68
CA GLY A 68 -12.25 -31.39 -8.60
C GLY A 68 -11.93 -30.82 -7.21
N THR A 69 -12.18 -31.63 -6.20
CA THR A 69 -12.07 -31.23 -4.80
C THR A 69 -10.63 -31.27 -4.29
N GLY A 70 -10.37 -30.58 -3.18
CA GLY A 70 -9.06 -30.51 -2.54
C GLY A 70 -9.15 -30.02 -1.10
N GLU A 71 -8.02 -29.62 -0.54
CA GLU A 71 -7.97 -28.99 0.77
C GLU A 71 -8.81 -27.70 0.79
N ARG A 72 -9.49 -27.44 1.92
CA ARG A 72 -10.16 -26.15 2.13
C ARG A 72 -9.12 -25.05 2.28
N VAL A 73 -9.48 -23.83 1.85
CA VAL A 73 -8.68 -22.64 2.12
C VAL A 73 -8.51 -22.48 3.63
N ARG A 74 -7.27 -22.31 4.08
CA ARG A 74 -6.92 -22.23 5.51
C ARG A 74 -6.67 -20.79 5.92
N VAL A 75 -7.36 -20.34 6.95
CA VAL A 75 -7.10 -19.04 7.60
C VAL A 75 -6.33 -19.28 8.89
N LEU A 76 -5.18 -18.64 9.03
CA LEU A 76 -4.28 -18.76 10.17
C LEU A 76 -4.11 -17.38 10.82
N ARG A 77 -4.12 -17.37 12.15
CA ARG A 77 -3.91 -16.16 12.95
C ARG A 77 -2.54 -16.21 13.59
N ALA A 78 -1.69 -15.24 13.28
CA ALA A 78 -0.41 -15.03 13.92
C ALA A 78 -0.54 -14.07 15.11
N LYS A 79 0.41 -14.10 16.04
CA LYS A 79 0.43 -13.17 17.19
C LYS A 79 0.68 -11.74 16.71
N ASN A 80 1.76 -11.52 15.98
CA ASN A 80 2.15 -10.24 15.40
C ASN A 80 2.79 -10.42 14.01
N ALA A 81 3.24 -9.34 13.36
CA ALA A 81 3.82 -9.39 12.02
C ALA A 81 5.11 -10.24 11.95
N LEU A 82 5.91 -10.26 13.03
CA LEU A 82 7.11 -11.12 13.10
C LEU A 82 6.75 -12.61 13.18
N ASP A 83 5.75 -12.95 14.00
CA ASP A 83 5.21 -14.31 14.13
C ASP A 83 4.56 -14.77 12.82
N GLU A 84 3.88 -13.88 12.09
CA GLU A 84 3.35 -14.16 10.75
C GLU A 84 4.48 -14.60 9.81
N GLY A 85 5.59 -13.85 9.75
CA GLY A 85 6.77 -14.24 8.97
C GLY A 85 7.33 -15.61 9.38
N ARG A 86 7.44 -15.88 10.68
CA ARG A 86 7.93 -17.17 11.21
C ARG A 86 7.01 -18.34 10.84
N MET A 87 5.69 -18.15 10.96
CA MET A 87 4.69 -19.15 10.61
C MET A 87 4.75 -19.47 9.11
N ILE A 88 4.87 -18.46 8.26
CA ILE A 88 4.98 -18.62 6.81
C ILE A 88 6.26 -19.37 6.44
N ALA A 89 7.42 -18.96 6.97
CA ALA A 89 8.69 -19.63 6.71
C ALA A 89 8.66 -21.10 7.16
N THR A 90 8.12 -21.37 8.35
CA THR A 90 7.95 -22.74 8.87
C THR A 90 7.02 -23.59 7.99
N ALA A 91 5.94 -23.01 7.47
CA ALA A 91 5.03 -23.70 6.57
C ALA A 91 5.74 -24.09 5.27
N ILE A 92 6.53 -23.19 4.69
CA ILE A 92 7.28 -23.42 3.45
C ILE A 92 8.35 -24.48 3.65
N ALA A 93 9.11 -24.41 4.74
CA ALA A 93 10.10 -25.43 5.07
C ALA A 93 9.46 -26.84 5.12
N LYS A 94 8.24 -26.96 5.68
CA LYS A 94 7.50 -28.22 5.69
C LYS A 94 6.99 -28.65 4.32
N ILE A 95 6.60 -27.70 3.46
CA ILE A 95 6.19 -27.98 2.08
C ILE A 95 7.38 -28.53 1.29
N HIS A 96 8.51 -27.85 1.33
CA HIS A 96 9.72 -28.20 0.58
C HIS A 96 10.47 -29.40 1.14
N ALA A 97 10.33 -29.70 2.43
CA ALA A 97 10.81 -30.97 2.99
C ALA A 97 10.09 -32.19 2.40
N ARG A 98 8.85 -32.02 1.90
CA ARG A 98 8.08 -33.10 1.24
C ARG A 98 8.26 -33.09 -0.26
N ASP A 99 8.27 -31.91 -0.87
CA ASP A 99 8.43 -31.72 -2.30
C ASP A 99 9.24 -30.43 -2.57
N PRO A 100 10.55 -30.56 -2.81
CA PRO A 100 11.42 -29.43 -3.11
C PRO A 100 11.09 -28.71 -4.42
N GLN A 101 10.36 -29.37 -5.34
CA GLN A 101 10.00 -28.78 -6.63
C GLN A 101 8.66 -28.03 -6.59
N ARG A 102 7.95 -28.11 -5.47
CA ARG A 102 6.65 -27.50 -5.32
C ARG A 102 6.73 -25.98 -5.34
N THR A 103 5.97 -25.38 -6.26
CA THR A 103 5.97 -23.92 -6.45
C THR A 103 5.14 -23.22 -5.36
N VAL A 104 5.70 -22.17 -4.74
CA VAL A 104 5.06 -21.42 -3.66
C VAL A 104 5.09 -19.91 -3.96
N GLY A 105 3.90 -19.30 -4.02
CA GLY A 105 3.75 -17.85 -4.13
C GLY A 105 3.37 -17.21 -2.79
N ILE A 106 4.20 -16.31 -2.27
CA ILE A 106 3.92 -15.53 -1.05
C ILE A 106 3.50 -14.13 -1.48
N LEU A 107 2.22 -13.81 -1.27
CA LEU A 107 1.61 -12.62 -1.83
C LEU A 107 1.10 -11.68 -0.72
N ALA A 108 1.29 -10.37 -0.89
CA ALA A 108 0.66 -9.37 -0.04
C ALA A 108 0.18 -8.14 -0.82
N ARG A 109 -0.60 -7.27 -0.17
CA ARG A 109 -1.11 -6.05 -0.80
C ARG A 109 -0.01 -5.03 -1.15
N SER A 110 1.03 -4.95 -0.32
CA SER A 110 2.14 -3.99 -0.41
C SER A 110 3.44 -4.70 -0.03
N ASN A 111 4.58 -4.20 -0.54
CA ASN A 111 5.91 -4.73 -0.23
C ASN A 111 6.20 -4.70 1.27
N HIS A 112 5.70 -3.70 2.00
CA HIS A 112 5.92 -3.56 3.44
C HIS A 112 5.49 -4.80 4.23
N HIS A 113 4.33 -5.38 3.91
CA HIS A 113 3.85 -6.59 4.56
C HIS A 113 4.71 -7.83 4.27
N LEU A 114 5.63 -7.75 3.31
CA LEU A 114 6.54 -8.83 2.94
C LEU A 114 7.94 -8.65 3.54
N TYR A 115 8.26 -7.51 4.17
CA TYR A 115 9.60 -7.27 4.70
C TYR A 115 9.99 -8.25 5.81
N LEU A 116 9.16 -8.38 6.85
CA LEU A 116 9.43 -9.34 7.93
C LEU A 116 9.27 -10.79 7.46
N VAL A 117 8.41 -11.04 6.47
CA VAL A 117 8.27 -12.37 5.87
C VAL A 117 9.57 -12.76 5.15
N SER A 118 10.09 -11.90 4.25
CA SER A 118 11.37 -12.10 3.57
C SER A 118 12.52 -12.26 4.57
N GLU A 119 12.54 -11.46 5.64
CA GLU A 119 13.53 -11.61 6.70
C GLU A 119 13.53 -13.01 7.33
N GLN A 120 12.35 -13.53 7.68
CA GLN A 120 12.24 -14.86 8.29
C GLN A 120 12.56 -15.98 7.30
N LEU A 121 12.23 -15.84 6.02
CA LEU A 121 12.61 -16.79 4.98
C LEU A 121 14.14 -16.89 4.87
N ARG A 122 14.82 -15.74 4.74
CA ARG A 122 16.29 -15.70 4.67
C ARG A 122 16.94 -16.22 5.95
N THR A 123 16.38 -15.90 7.11
CA THR A 123 16.90 -16.39 8.40
C THR A 123 16.86 -17.91 8.48
N GLN A 124 15.82 -18.55 7.93
CA GLN A 124 15.68 -20.00 7.85
C GLN A 124 16.39 -20.63 6.63
N GLY A 125 17.11 -19.85 5.82
CA GLY A 125 17.82 -20.37 4.65
C GLY A 125 16.92 -20.78 3.49
N ILE A 126 15.69 -20.28 3.42
CA ILE A 126 14.77 -20.55 2.31
C ILE A 126 15.18 -19.68 1.12
N ALA A 127 15.53 -20.33 0.02
CA ALA A 127 15.93 -19.65 -1.21
C ALA A 127 14.72 -19.10 -1.97
N LEU A 128 14.87 -17.88 -2.47
CA LEU A 128 13.85 -17.18 -3.26
C LEU A 128 14.28 -17.11 -4.72
N LEU A 129 13.32 -17.23 -5.64
CA LEU A 129 13.54 -17.09 -7.08
C LEU A 129 13.89 -15.65 -7.44
N GLU A 130 13.22 -14.71 -6.78
CA GLU A 130 13.43 -13.27 -6.84
C GLU A 130 13.18 -12.73 -5.44
N ASP A 131 13.95 -11.72 -5.05
CA ASP A 131 13.77 -11.04 -3.78
C ASP A 131 13.11 -9.67 -3.97
N LEU A 132 12.67 -9.08 -2.87
CA LEU A 132 12.17 -7.72 -2.86
C LEU A 132 13.29 -6.74 -3.23
N GLU A 133 12.97 -5.74 -4.04
CA GLU A 133 13.90 -4.67 -4.42
C GLU A 133 14.46 -3.90 -3.21
N LYS A 134 13.68 -3.83 -2.14
CA LYS A 134 14.04 -3.18 -0.88
C LYS A 134 13.62 -4.01 0.32
N ASN A 135 14.31 -3.82 1.43
CA ASN A 135 13.94 -4.38 2.72
C ASN A 135 13.61 -3.29 3.76
N LEU A 136 13.14 -3.72 4.93
CA LEU A 136 12.74 -2.83 6.03
C LEU A 136 13.84 -1.83 6.41
N TYR A 137 15.10 -2.28 6.45
CA TYR A 137 16.24 -1.51 6.93
C TYR A 137 16.75 -0.48 5.92
N GLU A 138 16.31 -0.59 4.66
CA GLU A 138 16.60 0.35 3.58
C GLU A 138 15.53 1.44 3.43
N GLU A 139 14.41 1.33 4.17
CA GLU A 139 13.43 2.41 4.23
C GLU A 139 14.09 3.67 4.81
N PRO A 140 14.02 4.84 4.14
CA PRO A 140 14.87 6.00 4.48
C PRO A 140 14.77 6.44 5.95
N VAL A 141 13.58 6.36 6.54
CA VAL A 141 13.36 6.71 7.95
C VAL A 141 13.88 5.63 8.88
N VAL A 142 13.72 4.35 8.53
CA VAL A 142 14.27 3.22 9.30
C VAL A 142 15.80 3.24 9.26
N ALA A 143 16.40 3.45 8.09
CA ALA A 143 17.84 3.63 7.95
C ALA A 143 18.36 4.77 8.83
N SER A 144 17.61 5.89 8.90
CA SER A 144 17.94 7.00 9.80
C SER A 144 17.84 6.62 11.28
N TYR A 145 16.86 5.80 11.67
CA TYR A 145 16.76 5.28 13.04
C TYR A 145 17.94 4.38 13.37
N LEU A 146 18.28 3.46 12.46
CA LEU A 146 19.43 2.57 12.61
C LEU A 146 20.73 3.35 12.79
N SER A 147 20.93 4.45 12.06
CA SER A 147 22.10 5.32 12.26
C SER A 147 22.17 5.86 13.69
N VAL A 148 21.05 6.31 14.27
CA VAL A 148 21.01 6.80 15.67
C VAL A 148 21.21 5.67 16.67
N LEU A 149 20.55 4.53 16.47
CA LEU A 149 20.66 3.36 17.36
C LEU A 149 22.06 2.72 17.33
N ARG A 150 22.75 2.74 16.18
CA ARG A 150 24.15 2.32 16.07
C ARG A 150 25.06 3.20 16.94
N VAL A 151 24.89 4.51 16.87
CA VAL A 151 25.65 5.46 17.69
C VAL A 151 25.36 5.27 19.17
N SER A 152 24.10 4.98 19.55
CA SER A 152 23.77 4.67 20.95
C SER A 152 24.38 3.36 21.45
N CYS A 153 24.68 2.43 20.55
CA CYS A 153 25.44 1.21 20.83
C CYS A 153 26.97 1.40 20.78
N GLY A 154 27.46 2.62 20.54
CA GLY A 154 28.89 2.94 20.46
C GLY A 154 29.51 2.84 19.06
N ASP A 155 28.75 2.52 18.02
CA ASP A 155 29.23 2.53 16.64
C ASP A 155 29.16 3.95 16.05
N LEU A 156 30.31 4.62 16.03
CA LEU A 156 30.42 6.00 15.57
C LEU A 156 30.50 6.16 14.05
N ARG A 157 30.54 5.05 13.27
CA ARG A 157 30.63 5.11 11.79
C ARG A 157 29.45 5.86 11.17
N THR A 158 28.27 5.79 11.79
CA THR A 158 27.04 6.46 11.35
C THR A 158 26.73 7.76 12.10
N ARG A 159 27.69 8.30 12.87
CA ARG A 159 27.47 9.48 13.74
C ARG A 159 27.03 10.71 12.97
N GLU A 160 27.64 10.96 11.82
CA GLU A 160 27.28 12.11 10.97
C GLU A 160 25.82 12.00 10.47
N ASP A 161 25.40 10.84 9.99
CA ASP A 161 24.03 10.61 9.51
C ASP A 161 23.01 10.68 10.66
N ALA A 162 23.35 10.09 11.81
CA ALA A 162 22.56 10.16 13.03
C ALA A 162 22.35 11.60 13.48
N PHE A 163 23.43 12.40 13.51
CA PHE A 163 23.36 13.80 13.88
C PHE A 163 22.52 14.60 12.90
N ARG A 164 22.72 14.42 11.58
CA ARG A 164 21.89 15.07 10.55
C ARG A 164 20.41 14.71 10.66
N PHE A 165 20.10 13.46 11.02
CA PHE A 165 18.73 13.06 11.26
C PHE A 165 18.16 13.72 12.51
N TYR A 166 18.91 13.72 13.62
CA TYR A 166 18.54 14.41 14.86
C TYR A 166 18.23 15.90 14.65
N LEU A 167 19.02 16.59 13.82
CA LEU A 167 18.77 17.99 13.47
C LEU A 167 17.40 18.21 12.79
N LYS A 168 16.84 17.21 12.11
CA LYS A 168 15.47 17.27 11.57
C LYS A 168 14.45 17.13 12.68
N LEU A 169 14.72 16.32 13.70
CA LEU A 169 13.81 16.03 14.80
C LEU A 169 13.60 17.22 15.74
N ILE A 170 14.64 18.04 15.93
CA ILE A 170 14.61 19.22 16.81
C ILE A 170 13.98 20.46 16.14
N GLU A 171 13.66 21.46 16.95
CA GLU A 171 13.05 22.71 16.50
C GLU A 171 14.00 23.55 15.63
N PRO A 172 13.50 24.21 14.55
CA PRO A 172 14.37 24.87 13.56
C PRO A 172 15.17 26.05 14.13
N HIS A 173 14.67 26.69 15.19
CA HIS A 173 15.38 27.80 15.83
C HIS A 173 16.59 27.32 16.63
N VAL A 174 16.56 26.08 17.15
CA VAL A 174 17.71 25.45 17.81
C VAL A 174 18.80 25.16 16.79
N ALA A 175 18.44 24.79 15.55
CA ALA A 175 19.40 24.55 14.47
C ALA A 175 19.95 25.83 13.81
N ARG A 176 19.47 27.04 14.16
CA ARG A 176 19.96 28.29 13.55
C ARG A 176 21.42 28.58 13.88
N GLU A 177 21.90 28.16 15.06
CA GLU A 177 23.32 28.26 15.44
C GLU A 177 24.23 27.45 14.49
N LEU A 178 23.66 26.47 13.78
CA LEU A 178 24.39 25.62 12.82
C LEU A 178 24.37 26.16 11.39
N SER A 179 23.72 27.30 11.15
CA SER A 179 23.64 27.93 9.82
C SER A 179 25.02 28.31 9.27
N GLU A 180 25.92 28.75 10.15
CA GLU A 180 27.33 29.08 9.83
C GLU A 180 28.17 27.87 9.39
N TYR A 181 27.66 26.67 9.65
CA TYR A 181 28.31 25.40 9.31
C TYR A 181 27.70 24.73 8.07
N ARG A 182 26.59 25.27 7.51
CA ARG A 182 25.97 24.78 6.28
C ARG A 182 26.89 24.98 5.07
N GLY A 183 26.89 24.00 4.15
CA GLY A 183 27.64 24.07 2.88
C GLY A 183 29.15 23.83 2.97
N LYS A 184 29.74 23.85 4.17
CA LYS A 184 31.15 23.52 4.39
C LYS A 184 31.38 21.99 4.29
N ARG A 185 32.45 21.59 3.60
CA ARG A 185 32.89 20.18 3.44
C ARG A 185 33.38 19.59 4.78
N GLY A 186 33.28 18.28 4.93
CA GLY A 186 33.70 17.53 6.13
C GLY A 186 32.56 17.17 7.10
N ASP A 187 32.87 16.31 8.09
CA ASP A 187 31.97 15.85 9.16
C ASP A 187 31.37 17.06 9.89
N LEU A 188 30.04 17.19 9.86
CA LEU A 188 29.32 18.29 10.48
C LEU A 188 29.40 18.19 12.00
N TYR A 189 29.20 16.99 12.55
CA TYR A 189 29.24 16.77 13.99
C TYR A 189 30.59 17.20 14.58
N GLN A 190 31.72 16.81 13.98
CA GLN A 190 33.05 17.19 14.47
C GLN A 190 33.23 18.71 14.55
N ARG A 191 32.69 19.46 13.59
CA ARG A 191 32.80 20.92 13.56
C ARG A 191 31.96 21.60 14.63
N VAL A 192 30.89 20.95 15.07
CA VAL A 192 29.94 21.50 16.04
C VAL A 192 29.97 20.75 17.36
N ALA A 193 30.96 19.89 17.60
CA ALA A 193 31.04 19.00 18.76
C ALA A 193 31.00 19.75 20.12
N LYS A 194 31.37 21.04 20.13
CA LYS A 194 31.33 21.89 21.32
C LYS A 194 30.06 22.74 21.45
N THR A 195 29.12 22.65 20.51
CA THR A 195 27.88 23.43 20.58
C THR A 195 26.86 22.77 21.51
N PRO A 196 25.93 23.56 22.09
CA PRO A 196 24.84 23.01 22.88
C PRO A 196 24.02 21.94 22.13
N THR A 197 23.84 22.10 20.80
CA THR A 197 23.14 21.11 19.98
C THR A 197 23.86 19.76 19.92
N ALA A 198 25.19 19.73 19.80
CA ALA A 198 25.95 18.48 19.81
C ALA A 198 25.90 17.81 21.19
N VAL A 199 26.05 18.58 22.27
CA VAL A 199 25.91 18.06 23.64
C VAL A 199 24.50 17.49 23.88
N ALA A 200 23.46 18.15 23.38
CA ALA A 200 22.08 17.66 23.47
C ALA A 200 21.89 16.36 22.66
N PHE A 201 22.51 16.25 21.49
CA PHE A 201 22.52 15.00 20.71
C PHE A 201 23.19 13.86 21.47
N ASP A 202 24.37 14.10 22.05
CA ASP A 202 25.08 13.08 22.82
C ASP A 202 24.26 12.62 24.04
N GLY A 203 23.60 13.57 24.73
CA GLY A 203 22.65 13.27 25.80
C GLY A 203 21.45 12.45 25.32
N PHE A 204 20.91 12.77 24.14
CA PHE A 204 19.80 12.03 23.52
C PHE A 204 20.21 10.59 23.17
N VAL A 205 21.37 10.40 22.55
CA VAL A 205 21.94 9.10 22.22
C VAL A 205 22.21 8.27 23.48
N LYS A 206 22.75 8.89 24.53
CA LYS A 206 22.99 8.24 25.82
C LYS A 206 21.68 7.84 26.52
N ASN A 207 20.62 8.63 26.39
CA ASN A 207 19.31 8.23 26.89
C ASN A 207 18.78 7.01 26.12
N LEU A 208 18.92 6.98 24.80
CA LEU A 208 18.49 5.83 23.99
C LEU A 208 19.21 4.54 24.39
N SER A 209 20.50 4.59 24.73
CA SER A 209 21.27 3.40 25.11
C SER A 209 20.81 2.75 26.43
N THR A 210 20.05 3.46 27.26
CA THR A 210 19.48 2.91 28.51
C THR A 210 18.06 2.38 28.36
N GLN A 211 17.44 2.52 27.18
CA GLN A 211 16.08 2.06 26.92
C GLN A 211 16.05 0.61 26.43
N THR A 212 14.89 -0.05 26.57
CA THR A 212 14.64 -1.28 25.82
C THR A 212 14.60 -0.99 24.31
N PRO A 213 14.82 -1.97 23.43
CA PRO A 213 14.77 -1.76 21.98
C PRO A 213 13.45 -1.14 21.50
N LEU A 214 12.33 -1.62 22.06
CA LEU A 214 11.00 -1.12 21.73
C LEU A 214 10.80 0.33 22.19
N ASP A 215 11.22 0.67 23.40
CA ASP A 215 11.07 2.02 23.93
C ASP A 215 11.98 3.03 23.21
N ALA A 216 13.19 2.61 22.82
CA ALA A 216 14.08 3.41 21.99
C ALA A 216 13.46 3.74 20.62
N VAL A 217 12.91 2.74 19.93
CA VAL A 217 12.22 2.95 18.64
C VAL A 217 11.00 3.84 18.83
N ARG A 218 10.18 3.62 19.87
CA ARG A 218 9.00 4.45 20.15
C ARG A 218 9.36 5.90 20.48
N LEU A 219 10.45 6.12 21.20
CA LEU A 219 10.95 7.47 21.48
C LEU A 219 11.33 8.18 20.17
N LEU A 220 12.06 7.51 19.28
CA LEU A 220 12.39 8.03 17.94
C LEU A 220 11.12 8.29 17.11
N THR A 221 10.14 7.37 17.14
CA THR A 221 8.82 7.52 16.49
C THR A 221 8.11 8.76 16.96
N LYS A 222 8.04 8.99 18.28
CA LYS A 222 7.43 10.19 18.85
C LYS A 222 8.09 11.48 18.37
N HIS A 223 9.43 11.53 18.33
CA HIS A 223 10.15 12.69 17.81
C HIS A 223 9.92 12.88 16.30
N TYR A 224 9.88 11.80 15.54
CA TYR A 224 9.60 11.84 14.10
C TYR A 224 8.17 12.31 13.81
N GLU A 225 7.18 11.93 14.63
CA GLU A 225 5.80 12.41 14.50
C GLU A 225 5.70 13.92 14.70
N ASN A 226 6.44 14.48 15.67
CA ASN A 226 6.52 15.93 15.85
C ASN A 226 7.15 16.63 14.64
N TYR A 227 8.23 16.05 14.09
CA TYR A 227 8.82 16.52 12.83
C TYR A 227 7.82 16.43 11.66
N ALA A 228 7.10 15.33 11.54
CA ALA A 228 6.09 15.11 10.51
C ALA A 228 4.95 16.13 10.58
N ILE A 229 4.49 16.49 11.79
CA ILE A 229 3.48 17.54 11.99
C ILE A 229 4.01 18.89 11.49
N ARG A 230 5.28 19.22 11.76
CA ARG A 230 5.91 20.44 11.22
C ARG A 230 6.01 20.40 9.70
N LEU A 231 6.38 19.26 9.14
CA LEU A 231 6.44 19.06 7.69
C LEU A 231 5.08 19.30 7.01
N LYS A 232 3.98 18.89 7.66
CA LYS A 232 2.61 19.12 7.15
C LYS A 232 2.27 20.59 7.03
N ARG A 233 2.73 21.43 7.96
CA ARG A 233 2.52 22.88 7.89
C ARG A 233 3.20 23.51 6.67
N THR A 234 4.27 22.87 6.17
CA THR A 234 5.00 23.29 4.97
C THR A 234 4.63 22.46 3.74
N GLY A 235 3.50 21.74 3.76
CA GLY A 235 2.98 20.95 2.63
C GLY A 235 3.53 19.53 2.48
N GLY A 236 4.44 19.07 3.32
CA GLY A 236 4.97 17.70 3.28
C GLY A 236 4.23 16.75 4.22
N THR A 237 3.89 15.55 3.77
CA THR A 237 3.28 14.52 4.63
C THR A 237 4.16 13.27 4.65
N PRO A 238 4.36 12.61 5.81
CA PRO A 238 4.94 11.28 5.80
C PRO A 238 4.07 10.36 4.98
N SER A 239 4.72 9.58 4.10
CA SER A 239 4.02 8.59 3.31
C SER A 239 3.36 7.54 4.23
N GLN A 240 2.29 6.93 3.75
CA GLN A 240 1.65 5.82 4.46
C GLN A 240 2.63 4.63 4.63
N ASP A 241 3.48 4.43 3.63
CA ASP A 241 4.56 3.44 3.59
C ASP A 241 5.53 3.64 4.77
N THR A 242 5.96 4.88 5.02
CA THR A 242 6.80 5.22 6.17
C THR A 242 6.16 4.81 7.50
N ARG A 243 4.85 5.04 7.68
CA ARG A 243 4.17 4.64 8.93
C ARG A 243 4.13 3.12 9.08
N GLN A 244 3.92 2.40 7.99
CA GLN A 244 3.93 0.93 7.99
C GLN A 244 5.32 0.39 8.32
N ALA A 245 6.38 0.96 7.74
CA ALA A 245 7.75 0.59 8.05
C ALA A 245 8.09 0.78 9.53
N LEU A 246 7.68 1.89 10.14
CA LEU A 246 7.90 2.13 11.57
C LEU A 246 7.13 1.14 12.47
N GLN A 247 5.90 0.78 12.09
CA GLN A 247 5.14 -0.26 12.81
C GLN A 247 5.81 -1.62 12.72
N LEU A 248 6.33 -1.99 11.55
CA LEU A 248 7.08 -3.24 11.37
C LEU A 248 8.39 -3.22 12.16
N LEU A 249 9.07 -2.08 12.24
CA LEU A 249 10.26 -1.92 13.07
C LEU A 249 9.93 -2.15 14.55
N GLU A 250 8.82 -1.60 15.06
CA GLU A 250 8.36 -1.88 16.43
C GLU A 250 8.09 -3.38 16.66
N ASP A 251 7.39 -4.04 15.73
CA ASP A 251 7.16 -5.50 15.82
C ASP A 251 8.47 -6.29 15.77
N ARG A 252 9.45 -5.82 15.01
CA ARG A 252 10.76 -6.48 14.85
C ARG A 252 11.63 -6.39 16.09
N VAL A 253 11.61 -5.25 16.78
CA VAL A 253 12.40 -5.06 18.01
C VAL A 253 11.69 -5.58 19.25
N SER A 254 10.40 -5.89 19.14
CA SER A 254 9.59 -6.42 20.24
C SER A 254 10.13 -7.75 20.76
N GLY A 255 10.41 -7.80 22.06
CA GLY A 255 10.93 -9.00 22.73
C GLY A 255 12.44 -9.21 22.61
N LEU A 256 13.18 -8.29 21.97
CA LEU A 256 14.64 -8.32 22.00
C LEU A 256 15.18 -7.84 23.35
N PRO A 257 16.29 -8.42 23.84
CA PRO A 257 16.82 -8.09 25.17
C PRO A 257 17.45 -6.69 25.24
N ASP A 258 18.14 -6.28 24.17
CA ASP A 258 18.92 -5.05 24.15
C ASP A 258 19.17 -4.54 22.72
N LEU A 259 19.56 -3.27 22.59
CA LEU A 259 19.79 -2.62 21.29
C LEU A 259 20.98 -3.21 20.54
N LYS A 260 22.01 -3.68 21.23
CA LYS A 260 23.21 -4.25 20.60
C LYS A 260 22.87 -5.58 19.93
N THR A 261 22.03 -6.40 20.56
CA THR A 261 21.46 -7.61 19.97
C THR A 261 20.68 -7.28 18.70
N PHE A 262 19.82 -6.25 18.74
CA PHE A 262 19.10 -5.82 17.54
C PHE A 262 20.03 -5.40 16.40
N ILE A 263 20.99 -4.51 16.66
CA ILE A 263 21.93 -4.04 15.63
C ILE A 263 22.75 -5.20 15.05
N MET A 264 23.22 -6.12 15.89
CA MET A 264 23.94 -7.31 15.44
C MET A 264 23.08 -8.20 14.53
N GLU A 265 21.79 -8.37 14.81
CA GLU A 265 20.87 -9.12 13.95
C GLU A 265 20.65 -8.42 12.60
N VAL A 266 20.53 -7.09 12.59
CA VAL A 266 20.41 -6.29 11.35
C VAL A 266 21.67 -6.39 10.50
N ASP A 267 22.85 -6.31 11.11
CA ASP A 267 24.13 -6.43 10.41
C ASP A 267 24.27 -7.83 9.79
N ARG A 268 23.97 -8.89 10.56
CA ARG A 268 23.94 -10.28 10.06
C ARG A 268 22.95 -10.46 8.91
N PHE A 269 21.79 -9.81 8.97
CA PHE A 269 20.81 -9.85 7.90
C PHE A 269 21.34 -9.19 6.62
N SER A 270 22.04 -8.08 6.76
CA SER A 270 22.61 -7.30 5.64
C SER A 270 23.80 -8.03 4.99
N GLU A 271 24.59 -8.76 5.77
CA GLU A 271 25.72 -9.56 5.27
C GLU A 271 25.28 -10.83 4.51
N LYS A 272 24.12 -11.40 4.87
CA LYS A 272 23.53 -12.54 4.16
C LYS A 272 22.98 -12.10 2.80
N THR A 273 23.89 -11.94 1.84
CA THR A 273 23.56 -11.85 0.42
C THR A 273 23.05 -13.19 -0.07
N VAL A 274 21.75 -13.43 0.08
CA VAL A 274 21.09 -14.53 -0.63
C VAL A 274 20.84 -14.03 -2.05
N HIS A 275 21.70 -14.45 -2.97
CA HIS A 275 21.44 -14.21 -4.38
C HIS A 275 20.19 -15.00 -4.78
N PRO A 276 19.28 -14.40 -5.56
CA PRO A 276 18.16 -15.12 -6.14
C PRO A 276 18.66 -16.37 -6.84
N MET A 277 18.10 -17.53 -6.49
CA MET A 277 18.52 -18.79 -7.10
C MET A 277 17.57 -19.11 -8.24
N SER A 278 18.09 -19.25 -9.46
CA SER A 278 17.28 -19.54 -10.66
C SER A 278 16.46 -20.84 -10.57
N LYS A 279 16.84 -21.75 -9.64
CA LYS A 279 16.13 -23.00 -9.36
C LYS A 279 15.22 -22.94 -8.12
N ALA A 280 15.13 -21.81 -7.44
CA ALA A 280 14.24 -21.68 -6.29
C ALA A 280 12.78 -21.71 -6.71
N GLN A 281 11.95 -22.36 -5.88
CA GLN A 281 10.52 -22.56 -6.15
C GLN A 281 9.63 -21.63 -5.32
N VAL A 282 10.22 -20.75 -4.51
CA VAL A 282 9.49 -19.77 -3.69
C VAL A 282 9.66 -18.38 -4.28
N ARG A 283 8.55 -17.66 -4.43
CA ARG A 283 8.56 -16.28 -4.89
C ARG A 283 7.73 -15.38 -3.98
N VAL A 284 8.28 -14.20 -3.67
CA VAL A 284 7.65 -13.18 -2.84
C VAL A 284 7.25 -12.01 -3.72
N MET A 285 5.99 -11.56 -3.68
CA MET A 285 5.53 -10.46 -4.52
C MET A 285 4.23 -9.81 -4.04
N THR A 286 3.87 -8.68 -4.65
CA THR A 286 2.55 -8.07 -4.41
C THR A 286 1.43 -8.78 -5.17
N PHE A 287 0.18 -8.55 -4.77
CA PHE A 287 -1.00 -8.99 -5.51
C PHE A 287 -0.97 -8.54 -6.98
N HIS A 288 -0.48 -7.32 -7.27
CA HIS A 288 -0.34 -6.82 -8.64
C HIS A 288 0.76 -7.58 -9.40
N GLY A 289 1.90 -7.83 -8.76
CA GLY A 289 3.00 -8.59 -9.36
C GLY A 289 2.64 -10.04 -9.67
N ALA A 290 1.65 -10.59 -8.97
CA ALA A 290 1.18 -11.95 -9.18
C ALA A 290 0.27 -12.13 -10.41
N LYS A 291 -0.22 -11.05 -11.01
CA LYS A 291 -1.15 -11.14 -12.14
C LYS A 291 -0.51 -11.89 -13.30
N GLY A 292 -1.18 -12.94 -13.78
CA GLY A 292 -0.69 -13.79 -14.86
C GLY A 292 0.17 -14.97 -14.41
N LEU A 293 0.59 -15.00 -13.15
CA LEU A 293 1.32 -16.13 -12.56
C LEU A 293 0.38 -17.14 -11.90
N GLU A 294 0.90 -18.31 -11.57
CA GLU A 294 0.22 -19.37 -10.83
C GLU A 294 1.22 -20.24 -10.08
N PHE A 295 0.79 -20.79 -8.94
CA PHE A 295 1.63 -21.58 -8.03
C PHE A 295 0.82 -22.76 -7.48
N ASP A 296 1.49 -23.88 -7.20
CA ASP A 296 0.88 -25.04 -6.54
C ASP A 296 0.28 -24.64 -5.20
N ASP A 297 1.03 -23.86 -4.42
CA ASP A 297 0.60 -23.28 -3.15
C ASP A 297 0.73 -21.76 -3.16
N VAL A 298 -0.28 -21.09 -2.60
CA VAL A 298 -0.23 -19.64 -2.36
C VAL A 298 -0.45 -19.35 -0.88
N ILE A 299 0.37 -18.44 -0.35
CA ILE A 299 0.25 -17.92 1.01
C ILE A 299 0.03 -16.41 0.93
N LEU A 300 -1.12 -15.94 1.41
CA LEU A 300 -1.45 -14.52 1.50
C LEU A 300 -1.05 -13.99 2.88
N ALA A 301 -0.21 -12.96 2.92
CA ALA A 301 0.27 -12.33 4.15
C ALA A 301 -0.37 -10.95 4.38
N GLY A 302 -0.49 -10.55 5.65
CA GLY A 302 -0.99 -9.23 6.03
C GLY A 302 -2.49 -9.05 5.75
N ILE A 303 -3.31 -10.08 5.95
CA ILE A 303 -4.75 -10.07 5.59
C ILE A 303 -5.63 -9.57 6.75
N TYR A 304 -5.45 -8.31 7.12
CA TYR A 304 -6.19 -7.64 8.19
C TYR A 304 -6.81 -6.30 7.75
N ASP A 305 -7.77 -5.80 8.53
CA ASP A 305 -8.47 -4.56 8.26
C ASP A 305 -7.52 -3.35 8.24
N GLY A 306 -7.61 -2.53 7.18
CA GLY A 306 -6.70 -1.43 6.89
C GLY A 306 -5.48 -1.80 6.04
N ALA A 307 -5.11 -3.09 5.97
CA ALA A 307 -4.13 -3.61 5.02
C ALA A 307 -4.82 -4.17 3.76
N VAL A 308 -5.87 -4.98 3.97
CA VAL A 308 -6.74 -5.53 2.93
C VAL A 308 -8.19 -5.42 3.41
N PRO A 309 -9.04 -4.55 2.81
CA PRO A 309 -8.71 -3.54 1.83
C PRO A 309 -7.74 -2.49 2.39
N HIS A 310 -6.92 -1.92 1.51
CA HIS A 310 -5.98 -0.88 1.89
C HIS A 310 -6.72 0.35 2.46
N ALA A 311 -6.17 0.97 3.52
CA ALA A 311 -6.81 2.09 4.22
C ALA A 311 -7.28 3.24 3.32
N ARG A 312 -6.60 3.50 2.19
CA ARG A 312 -7.04 4.51 1.21
C ARG A 312 -8.40 4.21 0.58
N ALA A 313 -8.75 2.93 0.41
CA ALA A 313 -10.06 2.52 -0.09
C ALA A 313 -11.17 2.71 0.97
N LEU A 314 -10.79 2.96 2.23
CA LEU A 314 -11.72 3.26 3.32
C LEU A 314 -11.96 4.78 3.48
N THR A 315 -11.09 5.60 2.89
CA THR A 315 -11.13 7.07 3.00
C THR A 315 -11.69 7.70 1.72
N GLY A 316 -12.71 8.54 1.83
CA GLY A 316 -13.30 9.27 0.70
C GLY A 316 -14.82 9.42 0.81
N GLY A 317 -15.42 10.16 -0.13
CA GLY A 317 -16.88 10.22 -0.26
C GLY A 317 -17.47 8.84 -0.55
N GLN A 318 -18.75 8.62 -0.20
CA GLN A 318 -19.38 7.29 -0.26
C GLN A 318 -19.22 6.59 -1.62
N GLN A 319 -19.38 7.33 -2.72
CA GLN A 319 -19.25 6.76 -4.08
C GLN A 319 -17.80 6.33 -4.40
N ALA A 320 -16.82 7.18 -4.12
CA ALA A 320 -15.40 6.86 -4.34
C ALA A 320 -14.96 5.65 -3.48
N ARG A 321 -15.47 5.58 -2.24
CA ARG A 321 -15.23 4.46 -1.34
C ARG A 321 -15.75 3.14 -1.93
N HIS A 322 -16.95 3.13 -2.51
CA HIS A 322 -17.51 1.93 -3.13
C HIS A 322 -16.63 1.42 -4.28
N THR A 323 -16.26 2.29 -5.23
CA THR A 323 -15.40 1.93 -6.37
C THR A 323 -14.02 1.42 -5.92
N LEU A 324 -13.39 2.09 -4.95
CA LEU A 324 -12.08 1.68 -4.43
C LEU A 324 -12.14 0.34 -3.69
N LEU A 325 -13.23 0.07 -2.96
CA LEU A 325 -13.45 -1.21 -2.32
C LEU A 325 -13.64 -2.34 -3.33
N GLU A 326 -14.37 -2.09 -4.41
CA GLU A 326 -14.52 -3.07 -5.48
C GLU A 326 -13.18 -3.40 -6.14
N GLU A 327 -12.33 -2.39 -6.37
CA GLU A 327 -10.98 -2.57 -6.91
C GLU A 327 -10.10 -3.40 -5.97
N GLU A 328 -10.08 -3.09 -4.68
CA GLU A 328 -9.36 -3.88 -3.69
C GLU A 328 -9.88 -5.32 -3.62
N ARG A 329 -11.18 -5.52 -3.85
CA ARG A 329 -11.78 -6.86 -3.93
C ARG A 329 -11.36 -7.61 -5.19
N ARG A 330 -11.32 -6.97 -6.35
CA ARG A 330 -10.75 -7.55 -7.60
C ARG A 330 -9.30 -7.94 -7.38
N LEU A 331 -8.53 -7.11 -6.70
CA LEU A 331 -7.14 -7.39 -6.38
C LEU A 331 -6.98 -8.61 -5.45
N PHE A 332 -7.82 -8.71 -4.42
CA PHE A 332 -7.84 -9.89 -3.55
C PHE A 332 -8.32 -11.15 -4.32
N TYR A 333 -9.33 -11.04 -5.19
CA TYR A 333 -9.77 -12.12 -6.08
C TYR A 333 -8.64 -12.63 -6.99
N VAL A 334 -7.84 -11.72 -7.58
CA VAL A 334 -6.65 -12.10 -8.37
C VAL A 334 -5.69 -12.91 -7.50
N ALA A 335 -5.41 -12.46 -6.28
CA ALA A 335 -4.51 -13.15 -5.35
C ALA A 335 -5.01 -14.57 -4.99
N LEU A 336 -6.31 -14.74 -4.68
CA LEU A 336 -6.90 -16.06 -4.39
C LEU A 336 -6.75 -17.02 -5.59
N THR A 337 -6.97 -16.53 -6.80
CA THR A 337 -6.97 -17.32 -8.04
C THR A 337 -5.57 -17.59 -8.62
N ARG A 338 -4.50 -17.24 -7.90
CA ARG A 338 -3.13 -17.65 -8.24
C ARG A 338 -2.82 -19.07 -7.76
N ALA A 339 -3.56 -19.57 -6.78
CA ALA A 339 -3.38 -20.90 -6.21
C ALA A 339 -3.93 -21.99 -7.13
N ARG A 340 -3.13 -23.02 -7.40
CA ARG A 340 -3.56 -24.23 -8.11
C ARG A 340 -4.18 -25.23 -7.12
N ASP A 341 -3.47 -25.58 -6.05
CA ASP A 341 -3.89 -26.67 -5.17
C ASP A 341 -4.25 -26.19 -3.75
N ARG A 342 -3.37 -25.42 -3.10
CA ARG A 342 -3.58 -24.99 -1.71
C ARG A 342 -3.47 -23.48 -1.55
N LEU A 343 -4.31 -22.95 -0.69
CA LEU A 343 -4.35 -21.53 -0.36
C LEU A 343 -4.37 -21.36 1.16
N PHE A 344 -3.37 -20.63 1.64
CA PHE A 344 -3.23 -20.22 3.03
C PHE A 344 -3.39 -18.71 3.12
N ILE A 345 -4.10 -18.24 4.12
CA ILE A 345 -4.29 -16.83 4.42
C ILE A 345 -3.83 -16.63 5.85
N VAL A 346 -2.84 -15.78 6.05
CA VAL A 346 -2.30 -15.44 7.35
C VAL A 346 -2.61 -13.97 7.66
N TYR A 347 -2.94 -13.70 8.91
CA TYR A 347 -3.06 -12.34 9.40
C TYR A 347 -2.56 -12.23 10.85
N PRO A 348 -1.87 -11.14 11.22
CA PRO A 348 -1.46 -10.89 12.59
C PRO A 348 -2.64 -10.42 13.45
N SER A 349 -2.64 -10.84 14.71
CA SER A 349 -3.63 -10.41 15.71
C SER A 349 -3.37 -9.02 16.26
N SER A 350 -2.12 -8.57 16.21
CA SER A 350 -1.68 -7.21 16.53
C SER A 350 -0.51 -6.80 15.64
N THR A 351 -0.30 -5.50 15.46
CA THR A 351 0.93 -4.95 14.87
C THR A 351 1.32 -3.70 15.64
N ALA A 352 2.59 -3.52 15.99
CA ALA A 352 3.06 -2.44 16.85
C ALA A 352 2.19 -2.32 18.13
N ASN A 353 1.87 -3.47 18.75
CA ASN A 353 0.96 -3.58 19.90
C ASN A 353 -0.45 -2.99 19.71
N THR A 354 -0.87 -2.76 18.47
CA THR A 354 -2.24 -2.37 18.13
C THR A 354 -3.01 -3.59 17.64
N ASP A 355 -4.14 -3.89 18.25
CA ASP A 355 -5.01 -4.99 17.83
C ASP A 355 -5.47 -4.84 16.39
N ARG A 356 -5.43 -5.96 15.66
CA ARG A 356 -5.86 -6.04 14.26
C ARG A 356 -7.06 -6.96 14.11
N LYS A 357 -8.08 -6.44 13.44
CA LYS A 357 -9.23 -7.22 13.01
C LYS A 357 -8.91 -7.95 11.70
N PRO A 358 -9.42 -9.17 11.49
CA PRO A 358 -9.30 -9.83 10.19
C PRO A 358 -9.90 -8.98 9.07
N SER A 359 -9.40 -9.14 7.86
CA SER A 359 -9.94 -8.45 6.68
C SER A 359 -11.45 -8.71 6.52
N PRO A 360 -12.28 -7.68 6.19
CA PRO A 360 -13.69 -7.87 5.87
C PRO A 360 -13.90 -8.87 4.71
N PHE A 361 -12.93 -8.98 3.78
CA PHE A 361 -13.00 -9.90 2.66
C PHE A 361 -12.96 -11.38 3.06
N LEU A 362 -12.48 -11.71 4.26
CA LEU A 362 -12.57 -13.07 4.80
C LEU A 362 -14.00 -13.47 5.16
N PHE A 363 -14.84 -12.50 5.53
CA PHE A 363 -16.26 -12.74 5.78
C PHE A 363 -17.04 -12.80 4.47
N ASP A 364 -16.74 -11.90 3.53
CA ASP A 364 -17.40 -11.86 2.22
C ASP A 364 -17.13 -13.12 1.38
N SER A 365 -15.94 -13.72 1.53
CA SER A 365 -15.59 -15.00 0.90
C SER A 365 -16.17 -16.23 1.63
N GLY A 366 -16.79 -16.04 2.79
CA GLY A 366 -17.33 -17.11 3.64
C GLY A 366 -16.27 -17.97 4.31
N LEU A 367 -15.03 -17.46 4.45
CA LEU A 367 -13.95 -18.14 5.18
C LEU A 367 -14.06 -17.94 6.69
N LEU A 368 -14.63 -16.81 7.12
CA LEU A 368 -14.98 -16.53 8.51
C LEU A 368 -16.48 -16.28 8.62
N ALA A 369 -17.08 -16.75 9.71
CA ALA A 369 -18.49 -16.50 10.00
C ALA A 369 -18.68 -15.06 10.52
N LYS A 370 -19.71 -14.37 10.02
CA LYS A 370 -20.19 -13.14 10.66
C LYS A 370 -20.80 -13.55 12.01
N LYS A 371 -20.41 -12.91 13.10
CA LYS A 371 -21.15 -13.06 14.36
C LYS A 371 -22.55 -12.52 14.11
N GLU A 372 -23.56 -13.38 14.10
CA GLU A 372 -24.95 -12.93 14.17
C GLU A 372 -25.10 -12.17 15.49
N ASN A 373 -25.40 -10.88 15.41
CA ASN A 373 -25.81 -10.14 16.60
C ASN A 373 -27.09 -10.81 17.11
N GLN A 374 -27.01 -11.48 18.25
CA GLN A 374 -28.19 -11.75 19.05
C GLN A 374 -28.85 -10.40 19.28
N GLN A 375 -30.05 -10.25 18.73
CA GLN A 375 -30.88 -9.06 18.87
C GLN A 375 -30.95 -8.70 20.36
N GLU A 376 -30.50 -7.49 20.70
CA GLU A 376 -30.99 -6.80 21.87
C GLU A 376 -32.51 -6.80 21.76
N LYS A 377 -33.16 -7.65 22.56
CA LYS A 377 -34.57 -7.50 22.90
C LYS A 377 -34.67 -6.13 23.58
N VAL A 378 -35.04 -5.12 22.79
CA VAL A 378 -35.52 -3.85 23.31
C VAL A 378 -36.79 -4.18 24.07
N GLY A 379 -36.63 -4.32 25.39
CA GLY A 379 -37.74 -4.28 26.33
C GLY A 379 -38.41 -2.93 26.16
N THR A 380 -39.69 -2.97 25.83
CA THR A 380 -40.63 -1.88 26.02
C THR A 380 -40.54 -1.40 27.46
N ASP A 381 -40.14 -0.16 27.68
CA ASP A 381 -40.74 0.61 28.75
C ASP A 381 -40.79 2.10 28.39
N ASP A 382 -42.04 2.57 28.33
CA ASP A 382 -42.44 3.93 28.09
C ASP A 382 -41.98 4.85 29.22
N ARG A 383 -41.44 6.01 28.86
CA ARG A 383 -41.76 7.27 29.57
C ARG A 383 -41.36 8.49 28.76
N GLU A 384 -42.37 9.02 28.07
CA GLU A 384 -42.41 10.39 27.57
C GLU A 384 -42.21 11.41 28.72
N LYS A 385 -41.43 12.47 28.45
CA LYS A 385 -41.78 13.83 28.88
C LYS A 385 -41.48 14.83 27.75
N ARG A 386 -42.55 15.23 27.09
CA ARG A 386 -42.77 16.44 26.26
C ARG A 386 -42.40 17.74 26.99
N VAL A 387 -41.92 18.75 26.25
CA VAL A 387 -42.51 20.11 26.06
C VAL A 387 -41.92 20.70 24.75
N SER A 388 -42.65 20.69 23.62
CA SER A 388 -43.41 21.79 22.96
C SER A 388 -42.54 22.96 22.43
N VAL A 389 -42.34 23.24 21.13
CA VAL A 389 -43.19 23.38 19.90
C VAL A 389 -43.71 24.81 19.66
N LYS A 390 -43.20 25.41 18.56
CA LYS A 390 -43.82 26.41 17.63
C LYS A 390 -44.02 27.84 18.15
N ASN A 391 -43.99 28.92 17.35
CA ASN A 391 -43.92 29.16 15.90
C ASN A 391 -43.71 30.68 15.73
N LEU A 392 -43.14 31.12 14.60
CA LEU A 392 -43.69 32.26 13.84
C LEU A 392 -43.29 32.17 12.36
N ARG A 393 -44.34 32.14 11.54
CA ARG A 393 -44.44 32.34 10.09
C ARG A 393 -44.08 33.82 9.76
N GLN A 394 -43.86 34.35 8.54
CA GLN A 394 -44.24 34.00 7.16
C GLN A 394 -43.59 35.00 6.18
N GLY A 395 -43.53 34.63 4.89
CA GLY A 395 -43.31 35.50 3.71
C GLY A 395 -42.10 35.02 2.88
N GLY A 396 -42.18 34.44 1.67
CA GLY A 396 -43.07 34.65 0.51
C GLY A 396 -42.55 35.85 -0.31
N ARG A 397 -42.14 35.81 -1.59
CA ARG A 397 -42.30 34.88 -2.71
C ARG A 397 -41.46 35.40 -3.92
N GLY A 398 -40.94 34.52 -4.76
CA GLY A 398 -40.61 34.76 -6.20
C GLY A 398 -39.13 35.07 -6.53
N ASN A 399 -38.53 34.60 -7.64
CA ASN A 399 -38.97 33.69 -8.70
C ASN A 399 -37.78 33.34 -9.65
N GLY A 400 -37.84 32.17 -10.32
CA GLY A 400 -37.03 31.77 -11.50
C GLY A 400 -35.83 30.84 -11.20
N ARG A 401 -35.82 29.50 -11.40
CA ARG A 401 -35.99 28.66 -12.62
C ARG A 401 -35.08 29.11 -13.78
N GLN A 402 -34.29 28.29 -14.49
CA GLN A 402 -34.43 26.87 -14.82
C GLN A 402 -33.15 26.34 -15.54
N SER A 403 -32.83 25.04 -15.35
CA SER A 403 -32.43 23.97 -16.34
C SER A 403 -31.57 24.31 -17.58
N PHE A 404 -30.57 23.50 -17.96
CA PHE A 404 -30.60 22.26 -18.78
C PHE A 404 -29.12 21.96 -19.14
N ALA A 405 -28.61 20.84 -19.64
CA ALA A 405 -29.03 19.48 -19.96
C ALA A 405 -27.73 18.72 -20.28
N THR A 406 -27.77 17.40 -20.06
CA THR A 406 -26.82 16.39 -20.57
C THR A 406 -26.64 16.45 -22.09
N LYS A 407 -25.40 16.23 -22.57
CA LYS A 407 -25.14 15.47 -23.81
C LYS A 407 -23.76 14.81 -23.81
N LYS A 408 -23.77 13.51 -24.12
CA LYS A 408 -22.64 12.60 -24.39
C LYS A 408 -21.87 13.04 -25.64
N THR A 409 -20.58 12.71 -25.72
CA THR A 409 -19.99 12.11 -26.94
C THR A 409 -18.68 11.38 -26.66
N VAL A 410 -18.45 10.35 -27.47
CA VAL A 410 -17.46 9.25 -27.44
C VAL A 410 -16.19 9.64 -28.18
N PHE A 411 -15.00 9.16 -27.79
CA PHE A 411 -13.85 9.11 -28.72
C PHE A 411 -12.98 7.84 -28.66
N HIS A 412 -12.50 7.47 -29.85
CA HIS A 412 -11.65 6.34 -30.23
C HIS A 412 -10.17 6.63 -30.01
N ALA A 413 -9.38 5.56 -29.83
CA ALA A 413 -7.91 5.60 -29.83
C ALA A 413 -7.34 6.03 -31.19
N PRO A 414 -6.35 6.94 -31.25
CA PRO A 414 -5.57 7.16 -32.45
C PRO A 414 -4.16 6.57 -32.36
N THR A 415 -3.73 6.03 -33.51
CA THR A 415 -2.36 5.71 -33.92
C THR A 415 -1.49 6.98 -33.92
N PRO A 416 -0.15 6.89 -33.77
CA PRO A 416 0.69 8.05 -33.46
C PRO A 416 0.80 8.97 -34.68
N ALA A 417 0.33 10.20 -34.52
CA ALA A 417 0.53 11.28 -35.47
C ALA A 417 1.28 12.42 -34.78
N GLY A 418 2.41 12.84 -35.38
CA GLY A 418 3.00 14.16 -35.22
C GLY A 418 3.97 14.34 -34.05
N ALA A 419 5.27 14.20 -34.32
CA ALA A 419 6.35 14.71 -33.45
C ALA A 419 6.36 16.26 -33.34
N ASP A 420 5.46 16.97 -34.04
CA ASP A 420 5.41 18.44 -34.12
C ASP A 420 4.52 19.13 -33.06
N GLN A 421 3.95 18.40 -32.10
CA GLN A 421 3.03 18.98 -31.10
C GLN A 421 3.46 18.84 -29.64
N LEU A 422 4.72 18.47 -29.38
CA LEU A 422 5.24 18.45 -28.02
C LEU A 422 5.24 19.87 -27.41
N PRO A 423 4.90 20.03 -26.11
CA PRO A 423 5.05 21.32 -25.48
C PRO A 423 6.52 21.54 -25.13
N ILE A 424 6.87 22.73 -24.64
CA ILE A 424 8.19 23.02 -24.08
C ILE A 424 8.02 23.37 -22.59
N ARG A 425 9.06 23.11 -21.79
CA ARG A 425 9.08 23.54 -20.39
C ARG A 425 8.82 25.04 -20.28
N GLY A 426 7.89 25.43 -19.41
CA GLY A 426 7.44 26.81 -19.22
C GLY A 426 6.26 27.22 -20.10
N GLU A 427 5.85 26.39 -21.07
CA GLU A 427 4.72 26.70 -21.93
C GLU A 427 3.40 26.66 -21.14
N PRO A 428 2.55 27.69 -21.26
CA PRO A 428 1.21 27.68 -20.67
C PRO A 428 0.32 26.71 -21.43
N ILE A 429 -0.47 25.96 -20.69
CA ILE A 429 -1.30 24.90 -21.20
C ILE A 429 -2.64 24.95 -20.50
N HIS A 430 -3.73 24.85 -21.25
CA HIS A 430 -5.07 24.76 -20.69
C HIS A 430 -5.52 23.30 -20.62
N HIS A 431 -5.93 22.84 -19.44
CA HIS A 431 -6.53 21.53 -19.25
C HIS A 431 -8.00 21.67 -18.85
N GLU A 432 -8.88 20.93 -19.52
CA GLU A 432 -10.35 21.07 -19.38
C GLU A 432 -10.86 20.93 -17.93
N VAL A 433 -10.31 19.97 -17.16
CA VAL A 433 -10.65 19.75 -15.74
C VAL A 433 -9.88 20.65 -14.76
N PHE A 434 -8.60 20.93 -15.01
CA PHE A 434 -7.70 21.55 -14.03
C PHE A 434 -7.41 23.04 -14.31
N GLY A 435 -7.94 23.58 -15.40
CA GLY A 435 -7.76 24.97 -15.81
C GLY A 435 -6.37 25.24 -16.39
N GLU A 436 -5.90 26.47 -16.23
CA GLU A 436 -4.59 26.89 -16.71
C GLU A 436 -3.44 26.31 -15.87
N GLY A 437 -2.43 25.77 -16.56
CA GLY A 437 -1.20 25.27 -15.96
C GLY A 437 0.04 25.56 -16.79
N ILE A 438 1.20 25.31 -16.22
CA ILE A 438 2.52 25.54 -16.82
C ILE A 438 3.29 24.23 -16.85
N VAL A 439 3.91 23.91 -17.98
CA VAL A 439 4.72 22.69 -18.16
C VAL A 439 6.01 22.79 -17.35
N LEU A 440 6.28 21.80 -16.50
CA LEU A 440 7.48 21.71 -15.65
C LEU A 440 8.57 20.80 -16.20
N SER A 441 8.20 19.66 -16.78
CA SER A 441 9.15 18.70 -17.37
C SER A 441 8.47 17.84 -18.43
N ILE A 442 9.28 17.28 -19.32
CA ILE A 442 8.87 16.39 -20.39
C ILE A 442 9.86 15.24 -20.42
N ASP A 443 9.39 14.06 -20.04
CA ASP A 443 10.21 12.86 -19.92
C ASP A 443 9.79 11.86 -21.02
N PRO A 444 10.65 11.57 -22.02
CA PRO A 444 10.34 10.58 -23.06
C PRO A 444 10.35 9.15 -22.47
N PHE A 445 9.51 8.28 -23.01
CA PHE A 445 9.52 6.84 -22.74
C PHE A 445 9.19 6.06 -24.03
N SER A 446 9.24 4.73 -23.97
CA SER A 446 9.25 3.85 -25.16
C SER A 446 8.13 4.11 -26.19
N ASN A 447 6.97 4.65 -25.81
CA ASN A 447 5.83 4.92 -26.70
C ASN A 447 5.21 6.32 -26.50
N GLY A 448 5.97 7.35 -26.09
CA GLY A 448 5.44 8.72 -25.98
C GLY A 448 6.17 9.59 -24.96
N HIS A 449 5.51 10.64 -24.48
CA HIS A 449 6.08 11.62 -23.55
C HIS A 449 5.21 11.79 -22.32
N LYS A 450 5.86 11.78 -21.14
CA LYS A 450 5.22 12.11 -19.88
C LYS A 450 5.50 13.57 -19.53
N VAL A 451 4.47 14.38 -19.42
CA VAL A 451 4.55 15.82 -19.18
C VAL A 451 4.03 16.16 -17.80
N ALA A 452 4.86 16.80 -16.97
CA ALA A 452 4.44 17.34 -15.67
C ALA A 452 3.92 18.78 -15.85
N ILE A 453 2.73 19.08 -15.34
CA ILE A 453 2.09 20.41 -15.44
C ILE A 453 1.67 20.87 -14.04
N GLN A 454 2.04 22.10 -13.69
CA GLN A 454 1.60 22.79 -12.48
C GLN A 454 0.36 23.63 -12.79
N PHE A 455 -0.78 23.33 -12.17
CA PHE A 455 -2.01 24.11 -12.35
C PHE A 455 -2.15 25.17 -11.25
N LYS A 456 -2.83 26.30 -11.57
CA LYS A 456 -2.98 27.43 -10.63
C LYS A 456 -3.67 27.05 -9.31
N ASN A 457 -4.60 26.10 -9.32
CA ASN A 457 -5.40 25.69 -8.16
C ASN A 457 -5.23 24.20 -7.76
N HIS A 458 -4.24 23.49 -8.32
CA HIS A 458 -4.02 22.07 -8.06
C HIS A 458 -2.53 21.71 -8.00
N ASP A 459 -2.19 20.61 -7.31
CA ASP A 459 -0.83 20.05 -7.30
C ASP A 459 -0.35 19.64 -8.70
N VAL A 460 0.96 19.47 -8.86
CA VAL A 460 1.59 19.00 -10.11
C VAL A 460 0.93 17.70 -10.58
N ARG A 461 0.41 17.71 -11.81
CA ARG A 461 -0.14 16.52 -12.47
C ARG A 461 0.79 16.06 -13.58
N HIS A 462 0.77 14.76 -13.83
CA HIS A 462 1.55 14.17 -14.90
C HIS A 462 0.59 13.57 -15.93
N PHE A 463 0.83 13.88 -17.20
CA PHE A 463 0.03 13.41 -18.32
C PHE A 463 0.90 12.66 -19.30
N TYR A 464 0.32 11.66 -19.97
CA TYR A 464 0.90 11.13 -21.20
C TYR A 464 0.44 12.06 -22.33
N TRP A 465 1.38 12.79 -22.93
CA TRP A 465 1.07 13.93 -23.78
C TRP A 465 0.23 13.54 -25.00
N GLU A 466 0.60 12.46 -25.67
CA GLU A 466 -0.08 11.97 -26.87
C GLU A 466 -1.52 11.57 -26.56
N VAL A 467 -1.74 10.96 -25.39
CA VAL A 467 -3.09 10.59 -24.91
C VAL A 467 -3.89 11.86 -24.61
N ALA A 468 -3.33 12.76 -23.81
CA ALA A 468 -4.00 13.98 -23.38
C ALA A 468 -4.32 14.94 -24.54
N LEU A 469 -3.47 14.95 -25.57
CA LEU A 469 -3.67 15.67 -26.82
C LEU A 469 -4.73 15.00 -27.69
N SER A 470 -4.66 13.67 -27.85
CA SER A 470 -5.65 12.91 -28.65
C SER A 470 -7.06 12.94 -28.09
N GLU A 471 -7.18 13.00 -26.76
CA GLU A 471 -8.45 13.12 -26.04
C GLU A 471 -8.91 14.58 -25.91
N GLY A 472 -8.11 15.54 -26.40
CA GLY A 472 -8.43 16.97 -26.39
C GLY A 472 -8.47 17.62 -25.01
N HIS A 473 -8.04 16.89 -23.97
CA HIS A 473 -7.99 17.35 -22.58
C HIS A 473 -7.03 18.50 -22.38
N VAL A 474 -6.05 18.64 -23.28
CA VAL A 474 -4.98 19.60 -23.19
C VAL A 474 -4.89 20.41 -24.49
N ARG A 475 -4.87 21.73 -24.38
CA ARG A 475 -4.71 22.64 -25.51
C ARG A 475 -3.60 23.63 -25.25
N LYS A 476 -2.81 23.90 -26.29
CA LYS A 476 -1.99 25.11 -26.35
C LYS A 476 -2.93 26.31 -26.49
N PRO A 477 -2.71 27.42 -25.77
CA PRO A 477 -3.56 28.60 -25.86
C PRO A 477 -3.62 29.20 -27.26
#